data_AF-A0A3C0ISJ7-F1
#
_entry.id   AF-A0A3C0ISJ7-F1
#
_cell.length_a   1.000
_cell.length_b   1.000
_cell.length_c   1.000
_cell.angle_alpha   90.00
_cell.angle_beta   90.00
_cell.angle_gamma   90.00
#
_symmetry.space_group_name_H-M   'P 1'
#
loop_
_entity.id
_entity.type
_entity.pdbx_description
1 polymer ?
#
loop_
_entity_poly.entity_id
_entity_poly.type
_entity_poly.pdbx_seq_one_letter_code
_entity_poly.pdbx_strand_id
1 'polypeptide(L)'
;KAEEKAGTANWVDDFPNYAACEKDDATLFKSNGQYENNEGATKCSAADPQIISTGTWNFASNETVLNITESGSTLPFTIEQLNENNLVVSYVVGSGAAQFGIRYTFRH
;
A
#
# COMPACT_ATOMS: atom_id res chain seq x y z
N LYS A 1 -8.22 -3.70 1.74
CA LYS A 1 -7.76 -4.70 2.74
C LYS A 1 -6.28 -4.46 3.01
N ALA A 2 -5.85 -4.67 4.24
CA ALA A 2 -4.48 -4.58 4.67
C ALA A 2 -4.21 -5.84 5.48
N GLU A 3 -3.30 -6.66 4.99
CA GLU A 3 -3.01 -7.97 5.55
C GLU A 3 -1.56 -8.06 5.95
N GLU A 4 -1.28 -8.79 7.03
CA GLU A 4 0.07 -9.00 7.54
C GLU A 4 0.39 -10.48 7.71
N LYS A 5 1.67 -10.81 7.74
CA LYS A 5 2.15 -12.15 8.11
C LYS A 5 3.51 -12.09 8.80
N ALA A 6 3.71 -13.00 9.74
CA ALA A 6 5.02 -13.29 10.33
C ALA A 6 5.60 -14.58 9.73
N GLY A 7 6.87 -14.54 9.33
CA GLY A 7 7.57 -15.69 8.76
C GLY A 7 6.84 -16.27 7.55
N THR A 8 6.62 -17.59 7.60
CA THR A 8 5.89 -18.36 6.59
C THR A 8 4.42 -18.58 6.96
N ALA A 9 3.88 -17.82 7.92
CA ALA A 9 2.47 -17.94 8.29
C ALA A 9 1.54 -17.46 7.17
N ASN A 10 0.25 -17.78 7.33
CA ASN A 10 -0.79 -17.27 6.45
C ASN A 10 -0.98 -15.76 6.67
N TRP A 11 -1.43 -15.08 5.62
CA TRP A 11 -1.87 -13.68 5.69
C TRP A 11 -3.10 -13.54 6.60
N VAL A 12 -3.10 -12.52 7.43
CA VAL A 12 -4.21 -12.16 8.34
C VAL A 12 -4.67 -10.75 8.00
N ASP A 13 -5.98 -10.56 7.80
CA ASP A 13 -6.57 -9.24 7.53
C ASP A 13 -6.62 -8.43 8.82
N ASP A 14 -5.84 -7.34 8.86
CA ASP A 14 -5.73 -6.44 10.00
C ASP A 14 -6.53 -5.14 9.77
N PHE A 15 -6.98 -4.89 8.55
CA PHE A 15 -7.84 -3.75 8.22
C PHE A 15 -9.07 -3.59 9.13
N PRO A 16 -9.73 -4.66 9.63
CA PRO A 16 -10.82 -4.51 10.60
C PRO A 16 -10.41 -3.82 11.91
N ASN A 17 -9.14 -3.87 12.31
CA ASN A 17 -8.62 -3.27 13.53
C ASN A 17 -8.20 -1.80 13.36
N TYR A 18 -8.12 -1.30 12.13
CA TYR A 18 -7.77 0.09 11.84
C TYR A 18 -8.82 1.05 12.40
N ALA A 19 -8.39 2.26 12.74
CA ALA A 19 -9.31 3.32 13.14
C ALA A 19 -10.30 3.64 12.00
N ALA A 20 -11.47 4.17 12.35
CA ALA A 20 -12.49 4.48 11.34
C ALA A 20 -11.97 5.47 10.27
N CYS A 21 -11.11 6.40 10.68
CA CYS A 21 -10.46 7.38 9.82
C CYS A 21 -9.39 6.80 8.88
N GLU A 22 -8.71 5.72 9.26
CA GLU A 22 -7.73 5.05 8.39
C GLU A 22 -8.42 4.13 7.37
N LYS A 23 -9.70 3.79 7.62
CA LYS A 23 -10.48 2.90 6.76
C LYS A 23 -11.05 3.61 5.53
N ASP A 24 -11.16 4.93 5.55
CA ASP A 24 -11.54 5.73 4.40
C ASP A 24 -10.36 6.43 3.71
N ASP A 25 -9.13 6.20 4.17
CA ASP A 25 -7.91 6.58 3.45
C ASP A 25 -7.91 6.04 2.02
N ALA A 26 -7.44 6.88 1.10
CA ALA A 26 -7.38 6.59 -0.32
C ALA A 26 -5.96 6.78 -0.85
N THR A 27 -5.47 5.76 -1.56
CA THR A 27 -4.23 5.82 -2.33
C THR A 27 -4.56 6.00 -3.81
N LEU A 28 -4.00 7.03 -4.44
CA LEU A 28 -4.23 7.37 -5.84
C LEU A 28 -2.96 7.21 -6.67
N PHE A 29 -3.03 6.33 -7.68
CA PHE A 29 -2.00 6.15 -8.71
C PHE A 29 -2.44 6.85 -9.99
N LYS A 30 -1.88 8.04 -10.26
CA LYS A 30 -2.22 8.84 -11.45
C LYS A 30 -1.46 8.34 -12.67
N SER A 31 -2.08 8.33 -13.85
CA SER A 31 -1.49 7.83 -15.11
C SER A 31 -0.22 8.55 -15.57
N ASN A 32 0.06 9.74 -15.02
CA ASN A 32 1.31 10.47 -15.23
C ASN A 32 2.44 10.05 -14.27
N GLY A 33 2.29 8.93 -13.56
CA GLY A 33 3.29 8.41 -12.63
C GLY A 33 3.33 9.10 -11.27
N GLN A 34 2.32 9.91 -10.93
CA GLN A 34 2.22 10.57 -9.62
C GLN A 34 1.43 9.71 -8.63
N TYR A 35 1.86 9.73 -7.38
CA TYR A 35 1.29 9.00 -6.25
C TYR A 35 0.78 9.98 -5.19
N GLU A 36 -0.32 9.64 -4.53
CA GLU A 36 -0.91 10.43 -3.44
C GLU A 36 -1.57 9.50 -2.41
N ASN A 37 -1.33 9.74 -1.12
CA ASN A 37 -2.18 9.23 -0.04
C ASN A 37 -3.01 10.36 0.56
N ASN A 38 -4.29 10.09 0.77
CA ASN A 38 -5.31 11.05 1.14
C ASN A 38 -6.15 10.48 2.29
N GLU A 39 -6.40 11.25 3.36
CA GLU A 39 -7.14 10.80 4.55
C GLU A 39 -8.66 10.60 4.34
N GLY A 40 -9.11 10.55 3.09
CA GLY A 40 -10.53 10.32 2.80
C GLY A 40 -11.46 11.42 3.33
N ALA A 41 -12.66 11.04 3.76
CA ALA A 41 -13.65 11.97 4.28
C ALA A 41 -13.40 12.32 5.76
N THR A 42 -12.70 11.45 6.48
CA THR A 42 -12.58 11.45 7.93
C THR A 42 -11.11 11.44 8.34
N LYS A 43 -10.53 12.62 8.56
CA LYS A 43 -9.15 12.70 9.08
C LYS A 43 -8.99 12.04 10.44
N CYS A 44 -7.85 11.38 10.65
CA CYS A 44 -7.49 10.84 11.95
C CYS A 44 -7.06 11.92 12.94
N SER A 45 -6.46 13.00 12.42
CA SER A 45 -6.05 14.17 13.19
C SER A 45 -6.48 15.44 12.45
N ALA A 46 -7.11 16.36 13.17
CA ALA A 46 -7.54 17.63 12.59
C ALA A 46 -6.36 18.53 12.17
N ALA A 47 -5.15 18.26 12.69
CA ALA A 47 -3.94 19.00 12.33
C ALA A 47 -3.30 18.46 11.04
N ASP A 48 -3.68 17.27 10.59
CA ASP A 48 -3.04 16.61 9.46
C ASP A 48 -3.55 17.23 8.15
N PRO A 49 -2.69 17.36 7.11
CA PRO A 49 -3.12 17.78 5.79
C PRO A 49 -4.03 16.71 5.17
N GLN A 50 -4.95 17.09 4.29
CA GLN A 50 -5.82 16.12 3.60
C GLN A 50 -5.02 15.11 2.77
N ILE A 51 -3.93 15.58 2.17
CA ILE A 51 -2.96 14.77 1.44
C ILE A 51 -1.77 14.59 2.37
N ILE A 52 -1.62 13.37 2.89
CA ILE A 52 -0.59 13.05 3.89
C ILE A 52 0.75 12.69 3.27
N SER A 53 0.76 12.16 2.04
CA SER A 53 1.98 11.93 1.30
C SER A 53 1.78 12.06 -0.21
N THR A 54 2.84 12.47 -0.90
CA THR A 54 2.90 12.48 -2.36
C THR A 54 4.23 11.89 -2.82
N GLY A 55 4.25 11.39 -4.04
CA GLY A 55 5.42 10.72 -4.57
C GLY A 55 5.27 10.38 -6.05
N THR A 56 6.11 9.46 -6.51
CA THR A 56 5.99 8.88 -7.85
C THR A 56 5.81 7.37 -7.76
N TRP A 57 5.25 6.80 -8.82
CA TRP A 57 5.18 5.34 -8.96
C TRP A 57 5.55 4.93 -10.39
N ASN A 58 6.07 3.71 -10.53
CA ASN A 58 6.33 3.11 -11.83
C ASN A 58 6.31 1.57 -11.75
N PHE A 59 5.99 0.94 -12.87
CA PHE A 59 6.22 -0.50 -13.04
C PHE A 59 7.71 -0.80 -13.27
N ALA A 60 8.15 -1.95 -12.79
CA ALA A 60 9.47 -2.51 -13.01
C ALA A 60 9.38 -4.03 -13.24
N SER A 61 10.49 -4.64 -13.69
CA SER A 61 10.60 -6.09 -13.87
C SER A 61 9.48 -6.71 -14.73
N ASN A 62 9.20 -6.12 -15.89
CA ASN A 62 8.11 -6.55 -16.78
C ASN A 62 6.73 -6.52 -16.07
N GLU A 63 6.46 -5.46 -15.31
CA GLU A 63 5.18 -5.22 -14.63
C GLU A 63 4.84 -6.24 -13.53
N THR A 64 5.85 -6.89 -12.96
CA THR A 64 5.68 -7.73 -11.75
C THR A 64 6.02 -6.99 -10.47
N VAL A 65 6.59 -5.79 -10.58
CA VAL A 65 6.95 -4.93 -9.44
C VAL A 65 6.35 -3.55 -9.62
N LEU A 66 5.72 -3.03 -8.57
CA LEU A 66 5.30 -1.64 -8.43
C LEU A 66 6.27 -0.92 -7.50
N ASN A 67 7.04 0.02 -8.03
CA ASN A 67 7.87 0.89 -7.21
C ASN A 67 7.06 2.11 -6.81
N ILE A 68 7.08 2.44 -5.51
CA ILE A 68 6.53 3.69 -4.98
C ILE A 68 7.69 4.46 -4.38
N THR A 69 7.86 5.72 -4.78
CA THR A 69 8.92 6.60 -4.29
C THR A 69 8.32 7.78 -3.56
N GLU A 70 8.62 7.88 -2.26
CA GLU A 70 8.17 8.96 -1.39
C GLU A 70 9.37 9.53 -0.64
N SER A 71 9.44 10.87 -0.53
CA SER A 71 10.53 11.54 0.19
C SER A 71 11.94 11.07 -0.20
N GLY A 72 12.14 10.71 -1.47
CA GLY A 72 13.42 10.21 -2.01
C GLY A 72 13.73 8.74 -1.72
N SER A 73 12.84 8.01 -1.05
CA SER A 73 12.98 6.57 -0.79
C SER A 73 12.04 5.76 -1.67
N THR A 74 12.57 4.74 -2.32
CA THR A 74 11.78 3.84 -3.18
C THR A 74 11.52 2.51 -2.46
N LEU A 75 10.25 2.14 -2.34
CA LEU A 75 9.80 0.84 -1.84
C LEU A 75 9.28 -0.02 -3.00
N PRO A 76 9.89 -1.20 -3.24
CA PRO A 76 9.44 -2.12 -4.27
C PRO A 76 8.35 -3.06 -3.71
N PHE A 77 7.20 -3.09 -4.37
CA PHE A 77 6.12 -4.03 -4.06
C PHE A 77 5.99 -5.08 -5.17
N THR A 78 5.81 -6.34 -4.79
CA THR A 78 5.45 -7.40 -5.73
C THR A 78 3.98 -7.26 -6.11
N ILE A 79 3.66 -7.32 -7.40
CA ILE A 79 2.28 -7.34 -7.89
C ILE A 79 1.79 -8.79 -7.89
N GLU A 80 0.83 -9.10 -7.02
CA GLU A 80 0.19 -10.42 -6.94
C GLU A 80 -1.04 -10.51 -7.85
N GLN A 81 -1.73 -9.38 -8.06
CA GLN A 81 -2.89 -9.28 -8.95
C GLN A 81 -3.01 -7.85 -9.50
N LEU A 82 -3.24 -7.72 -10.80
CA LEU A 82 -3.58 -6.45 -11.45
C LEU A 82 -4.66 -6.71 -12.51
N ASN A 83 -5.85 -6.13 -12.29
CA ASN A 83 -6.95 -6.11 -13.25
C ASN A 83 -7.81 -4.85 -13.05
N GLU A 84 -8.88 -4.72 -13.84
CA GLU A 84 -9.78 -3.56 -13.83
C GLU A 84 -10.37 -3.21 -12.45
N ASN A 85 -10.48 -4.20 -11.54
CA ASN A 85 -11.16 -4.01 -10.26
C ASN A 85 -10.21 -4.07 -9.07
N ASN A 86 -9.04 -4.70 -9.21
CA ASN A 86 -8.16 -4.97 -8.08
C ASN A 86 -6.69 -4.78 -8.44
N LEU A 87 -5.99 -4.09 -7.56
CA LEU A 87 -4.54 -4.13 -7.43
C LEU A 87 -4.20 -4.79 -6.09
N VAL A 88 -3.56 -5.95 -6.13
CA VAL A 88 -3.03 -6.63 -4.94
C VAL A 88 -1.52 -6.59 -5.01
N VAL A 89 -0.92 -5.98 -4.00
CA VAL A 89 0.53 -5.79 -3.89
C VAL A 89 1.04 -6.23 -2.54
N SER A 90 2.24 -6.78 -2.48
CA SER A 90 2.88 -7.17 -1.22
C SER A 90 4.32 -6.73 -1.12
N TYR A 91 4.74 -6.48 0.10
CA TYR A 91 6.11 -6.19 0.46
C TYR A 91 6.52 -7.09 1.62
N VAL A 92 7.72 -7.66 1.54
CA VAL A 92 8.20 -8.60 2.55
C VAL A 92 9.65 -8.30 2.89
N VAL A 93 9.92 -8.14 4.19
CA VAL A 93 11.24 -7.84 4.74
C VAL A 93 11.75 -8.99 5.59
N GLY A 94 13.07 -9.07 5.74
CA GLY A 94 13.73 -10.11 6.52
C GLY A 94 13.89 -11.43 5.76
N SER A 95 14.30 -12.48 6.48
CA SER A 95 14.54 -13.80 5.92
C SER A 95 14.21 -14.91 6.91
N GLY A 96 13.81 -16.08 6.40
CA GLY A 96 13.46 -17.25 7.21
C GLY A 96 12.35 -16.95 8.23
N ALA A 97 12.53 -17.38 9.47
CA ALA A 97 11.55 -17.18 10.53
C ALA A 97 11.44 -15.71 11.02
N ALA A 98 12.40 -14.85 10.67
CA ALA A 98 12.41 -13.42 11.02
C ALA A 98 11.78 -12.53 9.94
N GLN A 99 11.10 -13.13 8.96
CA GLN A 99 10.45 -12.42 7.87
C GLN A 99 9.15 -11.74 8.36
N PHE A 100 8.80 -10.58 7.81
CA PHE A 100 7.51 -9.92 8.02
C PHE A 100 6.99 -9.42 6.68
N GLY A 101 5.71 -9.64 6.42
CA GLY A 101 5.07 -9.25 5.17
C GLY A 101 3.86 -8.37 5.40
N ILE A 102 3.65 -7.42 4.50
CA ILE A 102 2.42 -6.63 4.35
C ILE A 102 1.87 -6.86 2.95
N ARG A 103 0.55 -6.97 2.83
CA ARG A 103 -0.18 -7.04 1.57
C ARG A 103 -1.34 -6.08 1.57
N TYR A 104 -1.45 -5.29 0.51
CA TYR A 104 -2.56 -4.38 0.27
C TYR A 104 -3.42 -4.89 -0.88
N THR A 105 -4.73 -4.77 -0.72
CA THR A 105 -5.70 -4.88 -1.81
C THR A 105 -6.40 -3.54 -1.97
N PHE A 106 -6.09 -2.87 -3.08
CA PHE A 106 -6.80 -1.67 -3.54
C PHE A 106 -7.91 -2.07 -4.51
N ARG A 107 -9.06 -1.41 -4.40
CA ARG A 107 -10.24 -1.64 -5.23
C ARG A 107 -10.66 -0.33 -5.86
N HIS A 108 -11.10 -0.42 -7.12
CA HIS A 108 -11.67 0.69 -7.87
C HIS A 108 -13.21 0.69 -7.81
#